data_AF-A0A085LIG1-F1
#
_entry.id   AF-A0A085LIG1-F1
#
_cell.length_a   1.000
_cell.length_b   1.000
_cell.length_c   1.000
_cell.angle_alpha   90.00
_cell.angle_beta   90.00
_cell.angle_gamma   90.00
#
_symmetry.space_group_name_H-M   'P 1'
#
loop_
_entity.id
_entity.type
_entity.pdbx_description
1 polymer ?
#
loop_
_entity_poly.entity_id
_entity_poly.type
_entity_poly.pdbx_seq_one_letter_code
_entity_poly.pdbx_strand_id
1 'polypeptide(L)'
;INECFEYPCENGLCKNTRGSYECVCLEGWIGKHCEIDVNECNYGNICGSRGTCENTPGSFRCTCPAGLTGKHCDSGDQFELK
;
A
#
# COMPACT_ATOMS: atom_id res chain seq x y z
N ILE A 1 6.62 -30.39 -12.19
CA ILE A 1 7.40 -29.38 -11.45
C ILE A 1 6.39 -28.44 -10.78
N ASN A 2 6.71 -27.92 -9.58
CA ASN A 2 5.91 -26.88 -8.95
C ASN A 2 6.84 -25.70 -8.70
N GLU A 3 6.75 -24.75 -9.60
CA GLU A 3 7.64 -23.61 -9.74
C GLU A 3 7.50 -22.64 -8.54
N CYS A 4 6.42 -22.74 -7.76
CA CYS A 4 6.25 -21.99 -6.51
C CYS A 4 7.25 -22.34 -5.40
N PHE A 5 7.94 -23.49 -5.49
CA PHE A 5 8.99 -23.85 -4.53
C PHE A 5 10.37 -23.30 -4.91
N GLU A 6 10.58 -22.93 -6.17
CA GLU A 6 11.86 -22.40 -6.66
C GLU A 6 11.86 -20.86 -6.76
N TYR A 7 10.71 -20.26 -7.08
CA TYR A 7 10.55 -18.82 -7.24
C TYR A 7 9.41 -18.31 -6.34
N PRO A 8 9.68 -17.99 -5.07
CA PRO A 8 8.64 -17.52 -4.18
C PRO A 8 8.18 -16.12 -4.58
N CYS A 9 6.87 -15.89 -4.56
CA CYS A 9 6.32 -14.55 -4.51
C CYS A 9 6.66 -13.94 -3.15
N GLU A 10 7.21 -12.72 -3.12
CA GLU A 10 7.65 -12.08 -1.88
C GLU A 10 6.45 -11.61 -1.04
N ASN A 11 5.57 -10.82 -1.66
CA ASN A 11 4.37 -10.27 -1.02
C ASN A 11 3.10 -10.65 -1.79
N GLY A 12 2.92 -11.96 -2.01
CA GLY A 12 1.82 -12.47 -2.82
C GLY A 12 1.56 -13.96 -2.64
N LEU A 13 0.45 -14.43 -3.19
CA LEU A 13 0.11 -15.84 -3.28
C LEU A 13 0.68 -16.42 -4.57
N CYS A 14 1.46 -17.50 -4.46
CA CYS A 14 1.92 -18.23 -5.63
C CYS A 14 0.86 -19.21 -6.11
N LYS A 15 0.57 -19.17 -7.40
CA LYS A 15 -0.30 -20.09 -8.10
C LYS A 15 0.50 -20.86 -9.14
N ASN A 16 0.67 -22.15 -8.89
CA ASN A 16 1.32 -23.03 -9.87
C ASN A 16 0.40 -23.25 -11.09
N THR A 17 0.99 -23.24 -12.29
CA THR A 17 0.27 -23.48 -13.55
C THR A 17 0.99 -24.54 -14.38
N ARG A 18 0.40 -24.98 -15.49
CA ARG A 18 1.04 -26.01 -16.32
C ARG A 18 2.23 -25.41 -17.08
N GLY A 19 3.44 -25.64 -16.58
CA GLY A 19 4.70 -25.22 -17.20
C GLY A 19 5.11 -23.78 -16.87
N SER A 20 4.51 -23.17 -15.84
CA SER A 20 4.84 -21.84 -15.33
C SER A 20 4.23 -21.66 -13.94
N TYR A 21 4.37 -20.46 -13.35
CA TYR A 21 3.64 -20.01 -12.18
C TYR A 21 3.18 -18.55 -12.36
N GLU A 22 2.28 -18.13 -11.49
CA GLU A 22 1.76 -16.77 -11.41
C GLU A 22 1.77 -16.30 -9.95
N CYS A 23 2.18 -15.06 -9.72
CA CYS A 23 2.08 -14.41 -8.42
C CYS A 23 0.87 -13.48 -8.40
N VAL A 24 -0.02 -13.70 -7.43
CA VAL A 24 -1.12 -12.79 -7.13
C VAL A 24 -0.70 -11.90 -5.97
N CYS A 25 -0.33 -10.66 -6.27
CA CYS A 25 0.19 -9.74 -5.27
C CYS A 25 -0.86 -9.30 -4.26
N LEU A 26 -0.42 -9.14 -3.01
CA LEU A 26 -1.21 -8.50 -1.97
C LEU A 26 -1.43 -7.02 -2.31
N GLU A 27 -2.43 -6.40 -1.67
CA GLU A 27 -2.66 -4.96 -1.79
C GLU A 27 -1.38 -4.18 -1.45
N GLY A 28 -1.10 -3.13 -2.23
CA GLY A 28 0.12 -2.33 -2.08
C GLY A 28 1.38 -2.91 -2.75
N TRP A 29 1.29 -4.06 -3.42
CA TRP A 29 2.45 -4.70 -4.08
C TRP A 29 2.23 -4.95 -5.57
N ILE A 30 3.29 -4.79 -6.35
CA ILE A 30 3.35 -5.06 -7.79
C ILE A 30 4.69 -5.72 -8.17
N GLY A 31 4.87 -6.01 -9.45
CA GLY A 31 6.05 -6.72 -9.96
C GLY A 31 5.73 -8.17 -10.29
N LYS A 32 6.68 -8.88 -10.90
CA LYS A 32 6.46 -10.26 -11.34
C LYS A 32 6.36 -11.21 -10.14
N HIS A 33 7.11 -10.92 -9.08
CA HIS A 33 7.17 -11.70 -7.85
C HIS A 33 6.63 -10.91 -6.65
N CYS A 34 5.89 -9.81 -6.88
CA CYS A 34 5.36 -8.93 -5.83
C CYS A 34 6.47 -8.31 -4.96
N GLU A 35 7.59 -7.97 -5.61
CA GLU A 35 8.81 -7.44 -5.01
C GLU A 35 8.84 -5.91 -4.96
N ILE A 36 7.90 -5.25 -5.64
CA ILE A 36 7.85 -3.79 -5.75
C ILE A 36 6.70 -3.27 -4.90
N ASP A 37 7.05 -2.48 -3.90
CA ASP A 37 6.09 -1.72 -3.10
C ASP A 37 5.50 -0.56 -3.91
N VAL A 38 4.18 -0.42 -3.87
CA VAL A 38 3.47 0.69 -4.51
C VAL A 38 3.59 1.90 -3.61
N ASN A 39 4.21 2.96 -4.10
CA ASN A 39 4.24 4.21 -3.34
C ASN A 39 2.93 4.99 -3.51
N GLU A 40 1.99 4.83 -2.57
CA GLU A 40 0.69 5.49 -2.64
C GLU A 40 0.77 7.01 -2.41
N CYS A 41 1.89 7.54 -1.89
CA CYS A 41 2.09 8.99 -1.78
C CYS A 41 2.21 9.67 -3.15
N ASN A 42 2.45 8.91 -4.21
CA ASN A 42 2.40 9.43 -5.58
C ASN A 42 0.97 9.64 -6.09
N TYR A 43 -0.03 9.10 -5.40
CA TYR A 43 -1.44 9.39 -5.65
C TYR A 43 -1.76 10.71 -4.94
N GLY A 44 -1.82 11.80 -5.71
CA GLY A 44 -1.94 13.15 -5.16
C GLY A 44 -3.07 13.32 -4.14
N ASN A 45 -2.82 14.14 -3.11
CA ASN A 45 -3.75 14.45 -2.02
C ASN A 45 -4.26 13.26 -1.20
N ILE A 46 -3.54 12.13 -1.15
CA ILE A 46 -3.95 10.96 -0.34
C ILE A 46 -4.04 11.25 1.17
N CYS A 47 -3.31 12.25 1.68
CA CYS A 47 -3.39 12.71 3.07
C CYS A 47 -4.19 14.01 3.23
N GLY A 48 -5.08 14.29 2.28
CA GLY A 48 -5.77 15.57 2.18
C GLY A 48 -4.80 16.71 1.82
N SER A 49 -5.30 17.95 1.93
CA SER A 49 -4.54 19.14 1.53
C SER A 49 -3.46 19.58 2.53
N ARG A 50 -3.51 19.07 3.77
CA ARG A 50 -2.64 19.52 4.88
C ARG A 50 -1.92 18.39 5.60
N GLY A 51 -2.15 17.12 5.25
CA GLY A 51 -1.42 15.99 5.81
C GLY A 51 -0.13 15.69 5.05
N THR A 52 0.83 15.09 5.74
CA THR A 52 2.09 14.62 5.15
C THR A 52 2.03 13.12 4.92
N CYS A 53 2.33 12.68 3.69
CA CYS A 53 2.37 11.27 3.34
C CYS A 53 3.75 10.66 3.55
N GLU A 54 3.79 9.47 4.13
CA GLU A 54 4.96 8.61 4.22
C GLU A 54 4.62 7.25 3.63
N ASN A 55 5.44 6.79 2.68
CA ASN A 55 5.30 5.48 2.08
C ASN A 55 5.78 4.39 3.04
N THR A 56 5.08 3.26 3.11
CA THR A 56 5.42 2.13 3.98
C THR A 56 5.26 0.80 3.22
N PRO A 57 5.92 -0.29 3.63
CA PRO A 57 5.74 -1.57 2.93
C PRO A 57 4.28 -2.04 2.88
N GLY A 58 3.71 -2.13 1.68
CA GLY A 58 2.34 -2.52 1.38
C GLY A 58 1.28 -1.47 1.72
N SER A 59 1.65 -0.24 2.08
CA SER A 59 0.69 0.81 2.41
C SER A 59 1.32 2.20 2.54
N PHE A 60 0.56 3.16 3.04
CA PHE A 60 1.05 4.48 3.40
C PHE A 60 0.56 4.89 4.79
N ARG A 61 1.24 5.87 5.37
CA ARG A 61 0.82 6.54 6.60
C ARG A 61 0.71 8.05 6.36
N CYS A 62 -0.40 8.62 6.79
CA CYS A 62 -0.57 10.06 6.85
C CYS A 62 -0.28 10.58 8.26
N THR A 63 0.56 11.60 8.36
CA THR A 63 0.69 12.40 9.58
C THR A 63 -0.27 13.59 9.46
N CYS A 64 -1.31 13.59 10.30
CA CYS A 64 -2.33 14.63 10.28
C CYS A 64 -1.94 15.83 11.17
N PRO A 65 -2.23 17.06 10.73
CA PRO A 65 -2.12 18.24 11.59
C PRO A 65 -3.15 18.19 12.73
N ALA A 66 -2.93 18.99 13.77
CA ALA A 66 -3.87 19.11 14.89
C ALA A 66 -5.29 19.41 14.41
N GLY A 67 -6.27 18.70 14.98
CA GLY A 67 -7.68 18.82 14.61
C GLY A 67 -8.12 17.97 13.41
N LEU A 68 -7.21 17.29 12.71
CA LEU A 68 -7.54 16.31 11.66
C LEU A 68 -7.15 14.89 12.08
N THR A 69 -7.94 13.92 11.66
CA THR A 69 -7.84 12.50 11.98
C THR A 69 -8.26 11.65 10.76
N GLY A 70 -8.20 10.32 10.91
CA GLY A 70 -8.49 9.37 9.84
C GLY A 70 -7.26 9.01 9.02
N LYS A 71 -7.36 7.91 8.25
CA LYS A 71 -6.24 7.40 7.42
C LYS A 71 -5.76 8.43 6.39
N HIS A 72 -6.66 9.28 5.92
CA HIS A 72 -6.42 10.29 4.89
C HIS A 72 -6.43 11.73 5.41
N CYS A 73 -6.46 11.94 6.73
CA CYS A 73 -6.59 13.27 7.36
C CYS A 73 -7.81 14.07 6.84
N ASP A 74 -8.89 13.38 6.49
CA ASP A 74 -10.14 13.92 5.94
C ASP A 74 -11.22 14.14 7.01
N SER A 75 -10.96 13.67 8.23
CA SER A 75 -11.93 13.67 9.33
C SER A 75 -11.46 14.63 10.42
N GLY A 76 -12.03 15.84 10.47
CA GLY A 76 -11.72 16.82 11.52
C GLY A 76 -12.93 17.09 12.41
N ASP A 77 -12.72 17.07 13.73
CA ASP A 77 -13.68 17.68 14.67
C ASP A 77 -13.65 19.20 14.50
N GLN A 78 -14.80 19.80 14.20
CA GLN A 78 -14.98 21.24 13.99
C GLN A 78 -14.79 22.10 15.27
N PHE A 79 -14.06 21.62 16.28
CA PHE A 79 -14.09 22.19 17.63
C PHE A 79 -12.86 23.02 18.05
N GLU A 80 -11.83 23.16 17.20
CA GLU A 80 -10.67 24.06 17.47
C GLU A 80 -10.88 25.50 16.94
N LEU A 81 -12.12 25.93 16.73
CA LEU A 81 -12.49 27.33 16.45
C LEU A 81 -13.51 27.87 17.47
N LYS A 82 -13.24 27.69 18.76
CA LYS A 82 -13.87 28.49 19.81
C LYS A 82 -12.83 29.26 20.60
#